data_AF-A0A3D4UW58-F1
#
_entry.id   AF-A0A3D4UW58-F1
#
_cell.length_a   1.000
_cell.length_b   1.000
_cell.length_c   1.000
_cell.angle_alpha   90.00
_cell.angle_beta   90.00
_cell.angle_gamma   90.00
#
_symmetry.space_group_name_H-M   'P 1'
#
loop_
_entity.id
_entity.type
_entity.pdbx_description
1 polymer ?
#
loop_
_entity_poly.entity_id
_entity_poly.type
_entity_poly.pdbx_seq_one_letter_code
_entity_poly.pdbx_strand_id
1 'polypeptide(L)'
;MQESAKDKTTFKEAPFLVIKGFLMGSADIVPGVSGGTMALILGIYERLLNAIKSVNGPFLKSFFTFKWKTAFKELHIKFLIFLFGGIFAALAFFTKVVPLQVYMFT
;
A
#
# COMPACT_ATOMS: atom_id res chain seq x y z
N MET A 1 7.67 -2.46 24.56
CA MET A 1 6.50 -1.74 24.00
C MET A 1 7.00 -0.98 22.79
N GLN A 2 6.84 -1.52 21.57
CA GLN A 2 7.25 -0.80 20.36
C GLN A 2 6.20 0.27 20.11
N GLU A 3 6.59 1.51 20.30
CA GLU A 3 5.80 2.71 20.05
C GLU A 3 5.35 2.68 18.59
N SER A 4 4.05 2.52 18.36
CA SER A 4 3.44 2.63 17.03
C SER A 4 3.75 4.05 16.53
N ALA A 5 4.80 4.17 15.72
CA ALA A 5 5.34 5.45 15.28
C ALA A 5 4.28 6.15 14.45
N LYS A 6 3.53 7.06 15.09
CA LYS A 6 2.43 7.84 14.52
C LYS A 6 2.74 8.25 13.09
N ASP A 7 1.92 7.80 12.15
CA ASP A 7 2.10 8.02 10.72
C ASP A 7 2.23 9.52 10.40
N LYS A 8 3.45 9.99 10.08
CA LYS A 8 3.72 11.40 9.74
C LYS A 8 3.44 11.71 8.27
N THR A 9 2.56 10.96 7.60
CA THR A 9 2.24 11.20 6.19
C THR A 9 1.69 12.61 6.01
N THR A 10 2.50 13.45 5.37
CA THR A 10 2.14 14.82 5.03
C THR A 10 1.68 14.87 3.57
N PHE A 11 0.75 15.78 3.23
CA PHE A 11 0.29 15.94 1.85
C PHE A 11 1.41 16.24 0.85
N LYS A 12 2.55 16.78 1.30
CA LYS A 12 3.75 16.98 0.48
C LYS A 12 4.44 15.67 0.07
N GLU A 13 4.30 14.61 0.87
CA GLU A 13 4.87 13.27 0.59
C GLU A 13 3.94 12.42 -0.29
N ALA A 14 2.67 12.80 -0.40
CA ALA A 14 1.66 12.07 -1.17
C ALA A 14 2.08 11.72 -2.60
N PRO A 15 2.58 12.65 -3.45
CA PRO A 15 2.97 12.29 -4.82
C PRO A 15 4.10 11.25 -4.85
N PHE A 16 5.07 11.36 -3.94
CA PHE A 16 6.16 10.40 -3.86
C PHE A 16 5.68 9.01 -3.41
N LEU A 17 4.74 8.96 -2.46
CA LEU A 17 4.12 7.71 -2.02
C LEU A 17 3.28 7.05 -3.12
N VAL A 18 2.54 7.84 -3.90
CA VAL A 18 1.79 7.34 -5.06
C VAL A 18 2.73 6.77 -6.11
N ILE A 19 3.84 7.45 -6.42
CA ILE A 19 4.86 6.94 -7.36
C ILE A 19 5.46 5.62 -6.85
N LYS A 20 5.80 5.55 -5.55
CA LYS A 20 6.30 4.30 -4.95
C LYS A 20 5.28 3.18 -5.03
N GLY A 21 4.01 3.49 -4.76
CA GLY A 21 2.90 2.55 -4.93
C GLY A 21 2.78 2.07 -6.38
N PHE A 22 2.93 2.98 -7.34
CA PHE A 22 2.90 2.64 -8.76
C PHE A 22 4.04 1.68 -9.14
N LEU A 23 5.27 1.97 -8.69
CA LEU A 23 6.43 1.08 -8.93
C LEU A 23 6.25 -0.29 -8.27
N MET A 24 5.71 -0.32 -7.05
CA MET A 24 5.40 -1.56 -6.35
C MET A 24 4.32 -2.37 -7.09
N GLY A 25 3.22 -1.73 -7.51
CA GLY A 25 2.16 -2.39 -8.29
C GLY A 25 2.62 -2.83 -9.69
N SER A 26 3.59 -2.12 -10.28
CA SER A 26 4.22 -2.53 -11.55
C SER A 26 5.05 -3.80 -11.37
N ALA A 27 5.75 -3.94 -10.24
CA ALA A 27 6.47 -5.17 -9.91
C ALA A 27 5.52 -6.37 -9.76
N ASP A 28 4.35 -6.20 -9.15
CA ASP A 28 3.38 -7.28 -8.96
C ASP A 28 2.79 -7.81 -10.28
N ILE A 29 2.86 -7.04 -11.37
CA ILE A 29 2.40 -7.45 -12.71
C ILE A 29 3.45 -8.31 -13.42
N VAL A 30 4.74 -8.13 -13.12
CA VAL A 30 5.84 -8.84 -13.79
C VAL A 30 6.08 -10.18 -13.07
N PRO A 31 5.93 -11.32 -13.75
CA PRO A 31 6.16 -12.62 -13.12
C PRO A 31 7.61 -12.74 -12.63
N GLY A 32 7.78 -13.14 -11.37
CA GLY A 32 9.10 -13.28 -10.73
C GLY A 32 9.62 -12.03 -10.02
N VAL A 33 8.89 -10.89 -10.05
CA VAL A 33 9.25 -9.69 -9.29
C VAL A 33 8.35 -9.56 -8.05
N SER A 34 8.95 -9.33 -6.87
CA SER A 34 8.22 -9.19 -5.60
C SER A 34 7.96 -7.73 -5.25
N GLY A 35 6.70 -7.34 -5.07
CA GLY A 35 6.33 -6.01 -4.55
C GLY A 35 6.91 -5.72 -3.17
N GLY A 36 7.08 -6.74 -2.32
CA GLY A 36 7.73 -6.58 -1.01
C GLY A 36 9.21 -6.18 -1.11
N THR A 37 9.93 -6.74 -2.09
CA THR A 37 11.31 -6.35 -2.39
C THR A 37 11.37 -4.93 -2.95
N MET A 38 10.40 -4.53 -3.79
CA MET A 38 10.31 -3.14 -4.24
C MET A 38 10.04 -2.18 -3.09
N ALA A 39 9.20 -2.54 -2.12
CA ALA A 39 9.00 -1.72 -0.93
C ALA A 39 10.32 -1.51 -0.15
N LEU A 40 11.20 -2.52 -0.11
CA LEU A 40 12.53 -2.42 0.51
C LEU A 40 13.45 -1.48 -0.28
N ILE A 41 13.56 -1.68 -1.59
CA ILE A 41 14.38 -0.84 -2.49
C ILE A 41 13.93 0.62 -2.42
N LEU A 42 12.62 0.87 -2.36
CA LEU A 42 12.03 2.20 -2.26
C LEU A 42 12.09 2.80 -0.85
N GLY A 43 12.66 2.08 0.12
CA GLY A 43 12.84 2.52 1.51
C GLY A 43 11.53 2.72 2.27
N ILE A 44 10.44 2.06 1.86
CA ILE A 44 9.13 2.13 2.52
C ILE A 44 8.74 0.83 3.23
N TYR A 45 9.59 -0.20 3.18
CA TYR A 45 9.31 -1.52 3.73
C TYR A 45 8.96 -1.49 5.22
N GLU A 46 9.78 -0.86 6.06
CA GLU A 46 9.50 -0.76 7.51
C GLU A 46 8.17 -0.06 7.78
N ARG A 47 7.87 1.00 7.03
CA ARG A 47 6.61 1.75 7.17
C ARG A 47 5.41 0.91 6.72
N LEU A 48 5.55 0.17 5.63
CA LEU A 48 4.53 -0.76 5.15
C LEU A 48 4.32 -1.91 6.15
N LEU A 49 5.39 -2.49 6.68
CA LEU A 49 5.34 -3.55 7.66
C LEU A 49 4.66 -3.08 8.96
N ASN A 50 4.97 -1.87 9.42
CA ASN A 50 4.32 -1.26 10.58
C ASN A 50 2.84 -0.96 10.31
N ALA A 51 2.50 -0.48 9.12
CA ALA A 51 1.11 -0.30 8.71
C ALA A 51 0.34 -1.63 8.73
N ILE A 52 0.93 -2.74 8.26
CA ILE A 52 0.33 -4.07 8.32
C ILE A 52 0.20 -4.53 9.79
N LYS A 53 1.24 -4.37 10.60
CA LYS A 53 1.23 -4.71 12.05
C LYS A 53 0.20 -3.92 12.85
N SER A 54 -0.16 -2.70 12.40
CA SER A 54 -1.20 -1.89 13.05
C SER A 54 -2.60 -2.48 12.88
N VAL A 55 -2.79 -3.41 11.94
CA VAL A 55 -3.98 -4.28 11.84
C VAL A 55 -3.85 -5.42 12.88
N ASN A 56 -4.03 -5.10 14.15
CA ASN A 56 -3.85 -6.02 15.27
C ASN A 56 -5.17 -6.32 16.01
N GLY A 57 -5.12 -7.17 17.06
CA GLY A 57 -6.28 -7.50 17.89
C GLY A 57 -7.04 -6.29 18.44
N PRO A 58 -6.36 -5.23 18.96
CA PRO A 58 -7.00 -3.97 19.35
C PRO A 58 -7.75 -3.26 18.21
N PHE A 59 -7.18 -3.21 17.00
CA PHE A 59 -7.86 -2.69 15.82
C PHE A 59 -9.12 -3.51 15.53
N LEU A 60 -9.01 -4.85 15.52
CA LEU A 60 -10.14 -5.75 15.25
C LEU A 60 -11.27 -5.58 16.28
N LYS A 61 -10.92 -5.49 17.56
CA LYS A 61 -11.88 -5.21 18.64
C LYS A 61 -12.55 -3.83 18.48
N SER A 62 -11.79 -2.81 18.08
CA SER A 62 -12.31 -1.47 17.84
C SER A 62 -13.23 -1.41 16.60
N PHE A 63 -12.94 -2.23 15.60
CA PHE A 63 -13.75 -2.40 14.39
C PHE A 63 -15.10 -3.06 14.71
N PHE A 64 -15.09 -4.18 15.45
CA PHE A 64 -16.34 -4.86 15.87
C PHE A 64 -17.17 -4.04 16.88
N THR A 65 -16.55 -3.15 17.64
CA THR A 65 -17.26 -2.25 18.57
C THR A 65 -17.79 -0.96 17.90
N PHE A 66 -17.78 -0.89 16.56
CA PHE A 66 -18.24 0.26 15.77
C PHE A 66 -17.53 1.59 16.13
N LYS A 67 -16.34 1.54 16.73
CA LYS A 67 -15.54 2.73 17.09
C LYS A 67 -14.57 3.09 15.96
N TRP A 68 -15.14 3.35 14.78
CA TRP A 68 -14.40 3.67 13.55
C TRP A 68 -13.37 4.79 13.74
N LYS A 69 -13.74 5.88 14.43
CA LYS A 69 -12.82 7.02 14.67
C LYS A 69 -11.57 6.64 15.46
N THR A 70 -11.67 5.69 16.39
CA THR A 70 -10.54 5.22 17.20
C THR A 70 -9.73 4.19 16.44
N ALA A 71 -10.40 3.24 15.77
CA ALA A 71 -9.76 2.21 14.96
C ALA A 71 -8.88 2.83 13.85
N PHE A 72 -9.37 3.90 13.24
CA PHE A 72 -8.65 4.60 12.18
C PHE A 72 -7.55 5.56 12.65
N LYS A 73 -7.47 5.86 13.96
CA LYS A 73 -6.43 6.73 14.52
C LYS A 73 -5.09 6.00 14.71
N GLU A 74 -5.18 4.69 14.95
CA GLU A 74 -4.03 3.79 15.14
C GLU A 74 -3.46 3.26 13.81
N LEU A 75 -4.24 3.33 12.73
CA LEU A 75 -3.83 2.88 11.41
C LEU A 75 -3.04 3.97 10.67
N HIS A 76 -2.02 3.56 9.94
CA HIS A 76 -1.28 4.38 8.98
C HIS A 76 -2.08 4.66 7.70
N ILE A 77 -3.35 5.09 7.83
CA ILE A 77 -4.32 5.15 6.72
C ILE A 77 -3.87 6.05 5.61
N LYS A 78 -3.29 7.21 5.92
CA LYS A 78 -2.86 8.17 4.90
C LYS A 78 -1.77 7.57 4.02
N PHE A 79 -0.75 6.97 4.64
CA PHE A 79 0.28 6.23 3.92
C PHE A 79 -0.34 5.14 3.04
N LEU A 80 -1.24 4.35 3.61
CA LEU A 80 -1.84 3.19 2.96
C LEU A 80 -2.73 3.59 1.77
N ILE A 81 -3.53 4.66 1.91
CA ILE A 81 -4.37 5.20 0.82
C ILE A 81 -3.50 5.70 -0.33
N PHE A 82 -2.46 6.47 -0.06
CA PHE A 82 -1.59 6.97 -1.14
C PHE A 82 -0.80 5.85 -1.81
N LEU A 83 -0.30 4.88 -1.04
CA LEU A 83 0.42 3.73 -1.58
C LEU A 83 -0.49 2.86 -2.45
N PHE A 84 -1.64 2.44 -1.93
CA PHE A 84 -2.59 1.65 -2.72
C PHE A 84 -3.15 2.43 -3.89
N GLY A 85 -3.36 3.74 -3.76
CA GLY A 85 -3.72 4.59 -4.90
C GLY A 85 -2.71 4.47 -6.04
N GLY A 86 -1.42 4.45 -5.73
CA GLY A 86 -0.36 4.18 -6.70
C GLY A 86 -0.43 2.77 -7.31
N ILE A 87 -0.59 1.73 -6.47
CA ILE A 87 -0.69 0.33 -6.91
C ILE A 87 -1.87 0.15 -7.87
N PHE A 88 -3.04 0.66 -7.50
CA PHE A 88 -4.24 0.61 -8.34
C PHE A 88 -4.06 1.42 -9.63
N ALA A 89 -3.37 2.56 -9.59
CA ALA A 89 -3.03 3.31 -10.79
C ALA A 89 -2.12 2.50 -11.73
N ALA A 90 -1.14 1.75 -11.20
CA ALA A 90 -0.31 0.84 -12.00
C ALA A 90 -1.15 -0.28 -12.61
N LEU A 91 -1.99 -0.95 -11.81
CA LEU A 91 -2.89 -1.99 -12.31
C LEU A 91 -3.81 -1.45 -13.41
N ALA A 92 -4.42 -0.28 -13.22
CA ALA A 92 -5.28 0.35 -14.23
C ALA A 92 -4.50 0.75 -15.49
N PHE A 93 -3.29 1.30 -15.33
CA PHE A 93 -2.40 1.65 -16.44
C PHE A 93 -2.07 0.41 -17.27
N PHE A 94 -1.57 -0.66 -16.65
CA PHE A 94 -1.23 -1.89 -17.35
C PHE A 94 -2.45 -2.64 -17.87
N THR A 95 -3.60 -2.61 -17.20
CA THR A 95 -4.85 -3.19 -17.73
C THR A 95 -5.31 -2.47 -19.00
N LYS A 96 -5.04 -1.16 -19.13
CA LYS A 96 -5.38 -0.39 -20.33
C LYS A 96 -4.30 -0.41 -21.41
N VAL A 97 -3.03 -0.51 -21.02
CA VAL A 97 -1.87 -0.50 -21.93
C VAL A 97 -1.55 -1.90 -22.45
N VAL A 98 -1.76 -2.93 -21.63
CA VAL A 98 -1.68 -4.33 -22.01
C VAL A 98 -3.12 -4.82 -22.23
N PRO A 99 -3.63 -4.85 -23.47
CA PRO A 99 -4.83 -5.61 -23.73
C PRO A 99 -4.55 -7.04 -23.31
N LEU A 100 -5.35 -7.57 -22.38
CA LEU A 100 -5.33 -8.94 -21.84
C LEU A 100 -5.56 -10.04 -22.91
N GLN A 101 -5.30 -9.76 -24.20
CA GLN A 101 -5.93 -10.40 -25.35
C GLN A 101 -5.00 -10.66 -26.57
N VAL A 102 -3.76 -10.16 -26.66
CA VAL A 102 -3.04 -10.19 -27.97
C VAL A 102 -2.07 -11.36 -28.19
N TYR A 103 -1.68 -12.15 -27.17
CA TYR A 103 -0.72 -13.26 -27.36
C TYR A 103 -1.10 -14.61 -26.77
N MET A 104 -2.24 -14.76 -26.10
CA MET A 104 -2.60 -16.06 -25.52
C MET A 104 -3.24 -17.03 -26.54
N PHE A 105 -3.50 -16.59 -27.78
CA PHE A 105 -4.11 -17.41 -28.84
C PHE A 105 -3.61 -17.12 -30.28
N THR A 106 -2.33 -16.77 -30.47
CA THR A 106 -1.69 -16.89 -31.81
C THR A 106 -0.48 -17.78 -31.72
#